data_AF-A0A936MUV1-F1
#
_entry.id   AF-A0A936MUV1-F1
#
_cell.length_a   1.000
_cell.length_b   1.000
_cell.length_c   1.000
_cell.angle_alpha   90.00
_cell.angle_beta   90.00
_cell.angle_gamma   90.00
#
_symmetry.space_group_name_H-M   'P 1'
#
loop_
_entity.id
_entity.type
_entity.pdbx_description
1 polymer ?
#
loop_
_entity_poly.entity_id
_entity_poly.type
_entity_poly.pdbx_seq_one_letter_code
_entity_poly.pdbx_strand_id
1 'polypeptide(L)'
;MPAPDTGRPPAPVPLAASDTRSKGTARSKRALPIATASAGLYARRVDVRPPDVVYVKGILEASEGLGLVFAERGGALVIAAPPDRAAALDELLEDLVVEIGARIDAVAKEPE
;
A
#
# COMPACT_ATOMS: atom_id res chain seq x y z
N MET A 1 52.29 -22.38 -37.88
CA MET A 1 53.22 -21.46 -37.21
C MET A 1 53.79 -20.50 -38.25
N PRO A 2 54.00 -19.20 -37.98
CA PRO A 2 53.30 -18.25 -37.11
C PRO A 2 52.39 -17.30 -37.92
N ALA A 3 51.44 -16.62 -37.24
CA ALA A 3 50.54 -15.62 -37.83
C ALA A 3 51.12 -14.19 -37.68
N PRO A 4 50.88 -13.26 -38.62
CA PRO A 4 51.28 -11.87 -38.50
C PRO A 4 50.34 -11.03 -37.62
N ASP A 5 50.97 -10.11 -36.91
CA ASP A 5 50.40 -9.04 -36.08
C ASP A 5 49.50 -8.10 -36.89
N THR A 6 48.24 -7.97 -36.49
CA THR A 6 47.32 -6.96 -37.03
C THR A 6 46.58 -6.27 -35.90
N GLY A 7 47.09 -5.09 -35.52
CA GLY A 7 46.32 -3.87 -35.30
C GLY A 7 45.25 -3.91 -34.20
N ARG A 8 45.62 -3.51 -32.98
CA ARG A 8 44.68 -3.16 -31.92
C ARG A 8 44.03 -1.79 -32.22
N PRO A 9 42.70 -1.67 -32.34
CA PRO A 9 42.05 -0.36 -32.41
C PRO A 9 42.03 0.34 -31.03
N PRO A 10 42.08 1.69 -30.99
CA PRO A 10 42.12 2.45 -29.75
C PRO A 10 40.78 2.37 -28.98
N ALA A 11 40.89 2.49 -27.64
CA ALA A 11 39.74 2.48 -26.74
C ALA A 11 38.79 3.67 -26.99
N PRO A 12 37.46 3.49 -26.86
CA PRO A 12 36.53 4.60 -27.00
C PRO A 12 36.62 5.56 -25.80
N VAL A 13 36.71 6.85 -26.15
CA VAL A 13 36.63 8.01 -25.25
C VAL A 13 35.26 8.05 -24.57
N PRO A 14 35.13 8.32 -23.27
CA PRO A 14 33.81 8.46 -22.65
C PRO A 14 33.16 9.78 -23.12
N LEU A 15 32.08 9.64 -23.89
CA LEU A 15 31.21 10.73 -24.30
C LEU A 15 30.42 11.19 -23.07
N ALA A 16 30.70 12.40 -22.60
CA ALA A 16 29.95 13.05 -21.54
C ALA A 16 28.49 13.27 -21.98
N ALA A 17 27.59 12.38 -21.57
CA ALA A 17 26.17 12.59 -21.66
C ALA A 17 25.73 13.38 -20.42
N SER A 18 25.63 14.69 -20.58
CA SER A 18 24.98 15.60 -19.65
C SER A 18 23.51 15.20 -19.47
N ASP A 19 23.24 14.49 -18.36
CA ASP A 19 21.91 14.11 -17.92
C ASP A 19 21.21 15.34 -17.31
N THR A 20 20.82 16.30 -18.15
CA THR A 20 19.87 17.34 -17.73
C THR A 20 18.48 16.75 -17.67
N ARG A 21 18.23 15.91 -16.67
CA ARG A 21 16.89 15.52 -16.27
C ARG A 21 16.14 16.78 -15.85
N SER A 22 15.27 17.23 -16.76
CA SER A 22 14.31 18.30 -16.55
C SER A 22 13.61 18.12 -15.21
N LYS A 23 13.77 19.10 -14.32
CA LYS A 23 13.07 19.19 -13.04
C LYS A 23 11.57 19.25 -13.31
N GLY A 24 10.90 18.10 -13.18
CA GLY A 24 9.45 18.04 -13.07
C GLY A 24 9.00 18.98 -11.95
N THR A 25 8.10 19.89 -12.28
CA THR A 25 7.61 20.92 -11.37
C THR A 25 6.91 20.29 -10.17
N ALA A 26 7.23 20.81 -8.98
CA ALA A 26 6.81 20.30 -7.69
C ALA A 26 5.29 20.17 -7.58
N ARG A 27 4.80 18.93 -7.57
CA ARG A 27 3.47 18.62 -7.04
C ARG A 27 3.48 17.32 -6.22
N SER A 28 4.45 17.17 -5.31
CA SER A 28 4.35 16.14 -4.26
C SER A 28 3.50 16.67 -3.10
N LYS A 29 2.18 16.69 -3.26
CA LYS A 29 1.33 16.55 -2.07
C LYS A 29 1.52 15.10 -1.61
N ARG A 30 2.44 14.87 -0.67
CA ARG A 30 2.63 13.54 -0.06
C ARG A 30 1.27 13.11 0.50
N ALA A 31 0.86 11.87 0.22
CA ALA A 31 -0.32 11.29 0.85
C ALA A 31 -0.15 11.37 2.38
N LEU A 32 -1.24 11.64 3.10
CA LEU A 32 -1.23 11.66 4.56
C LEU A 32 -0.90 10.25 5.09
N PRO A 33 -0.11 10.12 6.17
CA PRO A 33 0.07 8.84 6.84
C PRO A 33 -1.29 8.26 7.27
N ILE A 34 -1.45 6.94 7.15
CA ILE A 34 -2.70 6.25 7.51
C ILE A 34 -3.12 6.57 8.94
N ALA A 35 -2.17 6.53 9.88
CA ALA A 35 -2.43 6.88 11.28
C ALA A 35 -3.02 8.29 11.46
N THR A 36 -2.59 9.25 10.65
CA THR A 36 -3.15 10.62 10.67
C THR A 36 -4.51 10.67 9.98
N ALA A 37 -4.68 9.95 8.87
CA ALA A 37 -5.94 9.92 8.12
C ALA A 37 -7.06 9.18 8.86
N SER A 38 -6.71 8.20 9.71
CA SER A 38 -7.65 7.43 10.52
C SER A 38 -7.82 7.97 11.93
N ALA A 39 -7.20 9.10 12.28
CA ALA A 39 -7.28 9.67 13.62
C ALA A 39 -8.73 10.01 13.98
N GLY A 40 -9.19 9.57 15.16
CA GLY A 40 -10.56 9.75 15.63
C GLY A 40 -11.59 8.77 15.06
N LEU A 41 -11.17 7.82 14.21
CA LEU A 41 -12.01 6.72 13.73
C LEU A 41 -11.79 5.47 14.55
N TYR A 42 -12.80 4.61 14.58
CA TYR A 42 -12.64 3.24 15.04
C TYR A 42 -11.95 2.44 13.93
N ALA A 43 -10.68 2.07 14.15
CA ALA A 43 -9.84 1.44 13.13
C ALA A 43 -9.33 0.05 13.56
N ARG A 44 -9.28 -0.86 12.59
CA ARG A 44 -8.78 -2.23 12.73
C ARG A 44 -7.74 -2.50 11.66
N ARG A 45 -6.63 -3.14 12.04
CA ARG A 45 -5.68 -3.70 11.08
C ARG A 45 -6.16 -5.08 10.67
N VAL A 46 -6.17 -5.32 9.38
CA VAL A 46 -6.70 -6.53 8.77
C VAL A 46 -5.71 -7.02 7.71
N ASP A 47 -5.22 -8.23 7.89
CA ASP A 47 -4.46 -8.93 6.88
C ASP A 47 -5.40 -9.79 6.03
N VAL A 48 -5.30 -9.64 4.71
CA VAL A 48 -5.91 -10.53 3.73
C VAL A 48 -4.88 -11.00 2.72
N ARG A 49 -5.23 -11.95 1.85
CA ARG A 49 -4.34 -12.29 0.73
C ARG A 49 -4.35 -11.11 -0.27
N PRO A 50 -3.23 -10.81 -0.95
CA PRO A 50 -3.17 -9.71 -1.92
C PRO A 50 -4.33 -9.69 -2.96
N PRO A 51 -4.79 -10.83 -3.51
CA PRO A 51 -5.92 -10.83 -4.46
C PRO A 51 -7.25 -10.40 -3.84
N ASP A 52 -7.44 -10.57 -2.54
CA ASP A 52 -8.71 -10.30 -1.86
C ASP A 52 -8.89 -8.81 -1.52
N VAL A 53 -7.84 -7.99 -1.66
CA VAL A 53 -7.91 -6.55 -1.35
C VAL A 53 -9.01 -5.84 -2.13
N VAL A 54 -9.17 -6.16 -3.42
CA VAL A 54 -10.20 -5.54 -4.26
C VAL A 54 -11.59 -6.03 -3.87
N TYR A 55 -11.71 -7.30 -3.47
CA TYR A 55 -12.95 -7.87 -2.98
C TYR A 55 -13.43 -7.17 -1.69
N VAL A 56 -12.54 -7.00 -0.71
CA VAL A 56 -12.84 -6.28 0.55
C VAL A 56 -13.25 -4.83 0.28
N LYS A 57 -12.56 -4.13 -0.63
CA LYS A 57 -12.95 -2.78 -1.03
C LYS A 57 -14.36 -2.73 -1.62
N GLY A 58 -14.69 -3.70 -2.50
CA GLY A 58 -16.00 -3.80 -3.12
C GLY A 58 -17.11 -3.99 -2.09
N ILE A 59 -16.90 -4.81 -1.05
CA ILE A 59 -17.86 -4.96 0.03
C ILE A 59 -18.09 -3.62 0.74
N LEU A 60 -17.02 -2.95 1.18
CA LEU A 60 -17.15 -1.69 1.90
C LEU A 60 -17.78 -0.56 1.08
N GLU A 61 -17.51 -0.52 -0.22
CA GLU A 61 -18.17 0.41 -1.15
C GLU A 61 -19.68 0.10 -1.28
N ALA A 62 -20.06 -1.19 -1.22
CA ALA A 62 -21.45 -1.63 -1.26
C ALA A 62 -22.18 -1.44 0.09
N SER A 63 -21.47 -1.41 1.21
CA SER A 63 -22.04 -1.22 2.56
C SER A 63 -22.40 0.24 2.89
N GLU A 64 -22.85 1.03 1.90
CA GLU A 64 -23.16 2.48 1.97
C GLU A 64 -22.73 3.20 3.25
N GLY A 65 -21.48 3.69 3.26
CA GLY A 65 -20.98 4.56 4.32
C GLY A 65 -20.56 3.86 5.62
N LEU A 66 -20.46 2.52 5.64
CA LEU A 66 -19.97 1.78 6.80
C LEU A 66 -18.54 2.20 7.21
N GLY A 67 -17.64 2.40 6.25
CA GLY A 67 -16.26 2.72 6.56
C GLY A 67 -15.36 3.01 5.36
N LEU A 68 -14.06 3.10 5.64
CA LEU A 68 -12.98 3.41 4.72
C LEU A 68 -11.92 2.31 4.77
N VAL A 69 -11.31 2.03 3.63
CA VAL A 69 -10.14 1.13 3.53
C VAL A 69 -8.90 1.94 3.19
N PHE A 70 -7.86 1.78 4.00
CA PHE A 70 -6.51 2.20 3.69
C PHE A 70 -5.68 0.94 3.38
N ALA A 71 -5.24 0.80 2.14
CA ALA A 71 -4.39 -0.32 1.74
C ALA A 71 -2.92 0.07 1.79
N GLU A 72 -2.10 -0.76 2.44
CA GLU A 72 -0.64 -0.66 2.37
C GLU A 72 -0.10 -1.53 1.22
N ARG A 73 0.75 -2.51 1.53
CA ARG A 73 1.31 -3.45 0.55
C ARG A 73 0.88 -4.88 0.86
N GLY A 74 0.59 -5.65 -0.18
CA GLY A 74 0.52 -7.11 -0.10
C GLY A 74 -0.63 -7.68 0.74
N GLY A 75 -1.71 -6.92 0.95
CA GLY A 75 -2.88 -7.39 1.71
C GLY A 75 -3.01 -6.86 3.13
N ALA A 76 -2.05 -6.07 3.60
CA ALA A 76 -2.17 -5.33 4.85
C ALA A 76 -3.11 -4.13 4.67
N LEU A 77 -4.20 -4.11 5.43
CA LEU A 77 -5.25 -3.10 5.38
C LEU A 77 -5.44 -2.46 6.76
N VAL A 78 -5.84 -1.19 6.75
CA VAL A 78 -6.54 -0.56 7.88
C VAL A 78 -7.96 -0.28 7.43
N ILE A 79 -8.94 -0.84 8.14
CA ILE A 79 -10.36 -0.59 7.92
C ILE A 79 -10.87 0.27 9.06
N ALA A 80 -11.48 1.40 8.74
CA ALA A 80 -11.89 2.38 9.72
C ALA A 80 -13.34 2.81 9.53
N ALA A 81 -14.07 3.02 10.61
CA ALA A 81 -15.46 3.49 10.62
C ALA A 81 -15.64 4.64 11.62
N PRO A 82 -16.68 5.47 11.45
CA PRO A 82 -17.16 6.34 12.53
C PRO A 82 -17.39 5.53 13.84
N PRO A 83 -17.09 6.09 15.03
CA PRO A 83 -17.21 5.35 16.29
C PRO A 83 -18.61 4.75 16.56
N ASP A 84 -19.67 5.42 16.11
CA ASP A 84 -21.07 4.94 16.22
C ASP A 84 -21.39 3.75 15.30
N ARG A 85 -20.49 3.43 14.36
CA ARG A 85 -20.58 2.28 13.45
C ARG A 85 -19.61 1.15 13.80
N ALA A 86 -18.88 1.24 14.92
CA ALA A 86 -17.85 0.27 15.31
C ALA A 86 -18.38 -1.18 15.35
N ALA A 87 -19.57 -1.39 15.92
CA ALA A 87 -20.16 -2.73 16.02
C ALA A 87 -20.47 -3.34 14.64
N ALA A 88 -21.00 -2.53 13.70
CA ALA A 88 -21.27 -2.99 12.34
C ALA A 88 -19.97 -3.27 11.57
N LEU A 89 -18.90 -2.51 11.84
CA LEU A 89 -17.59 -2.83 11.28
C LEU A 89 -17.07 -4.15 11.85
N ASP A 90 -17.14 -4.37 13.16
CA ASP A 90 -16.67 -5.62 13.76
C ASP A 90 -17.46 -6.85 13.23
N GLU A 91 -18.78 -6.73 13.05
CA GLU A 91 -19.61 -7.78 12.42
C GLU A 91 -19.11 -8.10 10.99
N LEU A 92 -18.89 -7.09 10.15
CA LEU A 92 -18.33 -7.30 8.82
C LEU A 92 -16.94 -7.96 8.89
N LEU A 93 -16.10 -7.56 9.84
CA LEU A 93 -14.76 -8.13 9.98
C LEU A 93 -14.82 -9.61 10.39
N GLU A 94 -15.75 -9.98 11.25
CA GLU A 94 -16.01 -11.38 11.61
C GLU A 94 -16.41 -12.21 10.38
N ASP A 95 -17.28 -11.68 9.52
CA ASP A 95 -17.64 -12.32 8.26
C ASP A 95 -16.42 -12.51 7.35
N LEU A 96 -15.55 -11.50 7.23
CA LEU A 96 -14.32 -11.61 6.43
C LEU A 96 -13.33 -12.65 7.00
N VAL A 97 -13.28 -12.85 8.32
CA VAL A 97 -12.49 -13.93 8.92
C VAL A 97 -13.02 -15.28 8.45
N VAL A 98 -14.34 -15.47 8.46
CA VAL A 98 -14.98 -16.73 8.10
C VAL A 98 -14.90 -17.00 6.60
N GLU A 99 -15.22 -16.01 5.76
CA GLU A 99 -15.38 -16.18 4.32
C GLU A 99 -14.06 -16.29 3.56
N ILE A 100 -13.09 -15.44 3.91
CA ILE A 100 -11.82 -15.33 3.16
C ILE A 100 -10.59 -15.61 4.02
N GLY A 101 -10.77 -15.96 5.30
CA GLY A 101 -9.65 -16.24 6.20
C GLY A 101 -8.85 -14.99 6.57
N ALA A 102 -9.50 -13.82 6.65
CA ALA A 102 -8.86 -12.60 7.11
C ALA A 102 -8.30 -12.76 8.53
N ARG A 103 -7.26 -12.00 8.87
CA ARG A 103 -6.74 -11.92 10.24
C ARG A 103 -6.83 -10.50 10.75
N ILE A 104 -7.36 -10.33 11.96
CA ILE A 104 -7.52 -9.02 12.60
C ILE A 104 -6.45 -8.92 13.69
N ASP A 105 -5.67 -7.85 13.67
CA ASP A 105 -4.71 -7.62 14.76
C ASP A 105 -5.48 -7.37 16.07
N ALA A 106 -5.00 -7.96 17.16
CA ALA A 106 -5.50 -7.64 18.49
C ALA A 106 -5.32 -6.15 18.77
N VAL A 107 -6.37 -5.50 19.27
CA VAL A 107 -6.35 -4.08 19.60
C VAL A 107 -5.25 -3.82 20.62
N ALA A 108 -4.27 -2.97 20.28
CA ALA A 108 -3.42 -2.39 21.28
C ALA A 108 -4.33 -1.57 22.21
N LYS A 109 -4.53 -2.01 23.45
CA LYS A 109 -5.14 -1.18 24.49
C LYS A 109 -4.32 0.11 24.57
N GLU A 110 -4.94 1.26 24.36
CA GLU A 110 -4.32 2.51 24.79
C GLU A 110 -4.15 2.44 26.31
N PRO A 111 -2.98 2.82 26.86
CA PRO A 111 -2.82 2.91 28.29
C PRO A 111 -3.74 4.02 28.82
N GLU A 112 -4.47 3.68 29.88
CA GLU A 112 -5.35 4.57 30.66
C GLU A 112 -4.61 5.81 31.20
#